data_AF-A0A2V7Q066-F1
#
_entry.id   AF-A0A2V7Q066-F1
#
_cell.length_a   1.000
_cell.length_b   1.000
_cell.length_c   1.000
_cell.angle_alpha   90.00
_cell.angle_beta   90.00
_cell.angle_gamma   90.00
#
_symmetry.space_group_name_H-M   'P 1'
#
loop_
_entity.id
_entity.type
_entity.pdbx_description
1 polymer ?
#
loop_
_entity_poly.entity_id
_entity_poly.type
_entity_poly.pdbx_seq_one_letter_code
_entity_poly.pdbx_strand_id
1 'polypeptide(L)'
;MTTCSRWHTLLSPSHLLALALLAAACSDNPLAPAKPADPLATAANVQALGTSFASPAFESFTFASTYVPTAASPLAALRPLLRAAQPTLVTRRALSPTESRLVATALRAALVPSSGAIAASIFPPAVVLGTTYTWNATTLQYEANDPAVLPGAPSNGVRFILYALDLGGQPIATQPIGYADLMDESSGNAQTLHILVVGTTTDPAVTYLDYTVSAIVGATSASGAVVGFISDGTERLDFNVAIAQTAANATFDIRFDVNAADAHVRLRMTYTLPDQNTLRLAIDFRLQFGTEVLTVRGTETLDLVTLTTSGTVTVLVDGGIYATITETDGSLSIVGGGGQDLTADDYTALNAIFDAIGATFTRFDALLAPGASVGA
;
A
#
# COMPACT_ATOMS: atom_id res chain seq x y z
N MET A 1 69.66 -33.00 -15.90
CA MET A 1 69.40 -34.26 -16.63
C MET A 1 67.87 -34.41 -16.67
N THR A 2 67.16 -34.13 -17.78
CA THR A 2 66.89 -35.02 -18.95
C THR A 2 66.20 -36.33 -18.50
N THR A 3 64.99 -36.73 -18.93
CA THR A 3 64.05 -36.39 -20.05
C THR A 3 62.62 -36.82 -19.64
N CYS A 4 61.49 -36.15 -19.96
CA CYS A 4 60.76 -35.91 -21.23
C CYS A 4 59.84 -37.05 -21.76
N SER A 5 58.65 -36.68 -22.28
CA SER A 5 57.58 -37.47 -22.99
C SER A 5 56.58 -38.30 -22.13
N ARG A 6 55.25 -38.45 -22.44
CA ARG A 6 54.32 -37.70 -23.34
C ARG A 6 52.79 -37.93 -23.07
N TRP A 7 52.03 -36.84 -22.86
CA TRP A 7 50.68 -36.45 -23.37
C TRP A 7 49.40 -37.36 -23.33
N HIS A 8 48.39 -36.86 -22.60
CA HIS A 8 46.92 -36.75 -22.85
C HIS A 8 46.02 -37.95 -23.32
N THR A 9 45.00 -38.27 -22.50
CA THR A 9 43.55 -37.95 -22.69
C THR A 9 42.79 -38.24 -21.37
N LEU A 10 42.27 -37.22 -20.66
CA LEU A 10 40.91 -36.63 -20.68
C LEU A 10 39.89 -37.24 -19.69
N LEU A 11 39.21 -36.32 -18.99
CA LEU A 11 38.01 -36.43 -18.16
C LEU A 11 38.13 -36.90 -16.70
N SER A 12 37.27 -36.28 -15.87
CA SER A 12 37.36 -36.15 -14.41
C SER A 12 36.06 -36.72 -13.74
N PRO A 13 35.75 -36.45 -12.47
CA PRO A 13 35.82 -37.45 -11.41
C PRO A 13 34.44 -37.98 -10.98
N SER A 14 34.42 -39.19 -10.41
CA SER A 14 33.23 -39.77 -9.79
C SER A 14 33.54 -40.22 -8.36
N HIS A 15 33.38 -39.30 -7.40
CA HIS A 15 33.43 -39.66 -5.99
C HIS A 15 32.11 -40.31 -5.55
N LEU A 16 32.21 -41.51 -5.00
CA LEU A 16 31.19 -42.12 -4.15
C LEU A 16 30.95 -41.24 -2.91
N LEU A 17 29.71 -41.02 -2.49
CA LEU A 17 29.11 -41.79 -1.37
C LEU A 17 27.69 -41.30 -0.99
N ALA A 18 26.92 -42.27 -0.46
CA ALA A 18 25.80 -42.12 0.49
C ALA A 18 24.57 -41.25 0.10
N LEU A 19 23.50 -41.96 -0.26
CA LEU A 19 22.12 -41.51 0.02
C LEU A 19 21.96 -41.24 1.52
N ALA A 20 21.40 -40.09 1.85
CA ALA A 20 20.64 -39.90 3.08
C ALA A 20 19.27 -39.32 2.71
N LEU A 21 18.27 -40.18 2.48
CA LEU A 21 16.87 -39.75 2.43
C LEU A 21 16.47 -39.36 3.86
N LEU A 22 16.67 -38.09 4.21
CA LEU A 22 15.90 -37.47 5.28
C LEU A 22 14.49 -37.19 4.73
N ALA A 23 13.65 -38.21 4.77
CA ALA A 23 12.22 -37.98 4.84
C ALA A 23 11.95 -37.19 6.12
N ALA A 24 11.78 -35.87 5.98
CA ALA A 24 11.22 -35.03 7.02
C ALA A 24 9.76 -35.48 7.22
N ALA A 25 9.58 -36.49 8.06
CA ALA A 25 8.26 -36.97 8.43
C ALA A 25 7.50 -35.80 9.07
N CYS A 26 6.32 -35.52 8.55
CA CYS A 26 5.30 -34.77 9.27
C CYS A 26 4.98 -35.55 10.55
N SER A 27 5.66 -35.23 11.64
CA SER A 27 5.18 -35.50 12.97
C SER A 27 4.36 -34.29 13.39
N ASP A 28 3.06 -34.49 13.57
CA ASP A 28 2.16 -33.49 14.13
C ASP A 28 2.52 -33.27 15.60
N ASN A 29 3.57 -32.48 15.83
CA ASN A 29 3.91 -31.97 17.15
C ASN A 29 2.97 -30.79 17.44
N PRO A 30 1.98 -30.92 18.34
CA PRO A 30 1.05 -29.83 18.64
C PRO A 30 1.69 -28.63 19.35
N LEU A 31 2.99 -28.73 19.66
CA LEU A 31 3.82 -27.65 20.22
C LEU A 31 4.79 -27.04 19.20
N ALA A 32 4.79 -27.50 17.94
CA ALA A 32 5.56 -26.83 16.90
C ALA A 32 4.87 -25.54 16.43
N PRO A 33 5.61 -24.54 15.92
CA PRO A 33 5.03 -23.40 15.21
C PRO A 33 4.13 -23.85 14.06
N ALA A 34 2.92 -23.32 13.96
CA ALA A 34 2.06 -23.51 12.78
C ALA A 34 2.69 -22.78 11.59
N LYS A 35 2.97 -23.46 10.48
CA LYS A 35 3.72 -22.90 9.34
C LYS A 35 2.81 -22.67 8.13
N PRO A 36 3.05 -21.61 7.33
CA PRO A 36 2.45 -21.50 6.00
C PRO A 36 2.84 -22.73 5.15
N ALA A 37 1.95 -23.18 4.28
CA ALA A 37 2.16 -24.36 3.45
C ALA A 37 3.32 -24.16 2.45
N ASP A 38 3.44 -22.95 1.91
CA ASP A 38 4.63 -22.47 1.20
C ASP A 38 4.82 -20.97 1.52
N PRO A 39 5.73 -20.62 2.46
CA PRO A 39 5.90 -19.22 2.85
C PRO A 39 6.49 -18.32 1.76
N LEU A 40 7.20 -18.88 0.77
CA LEU A 40 7.71 -18.12 -0.37
C LEU A 40 6.60 -17.86 -1.39
N ALA A 41 5.68 -18.81 -1.58
CA ALA A 41 4.45 -18.56 -2.35
C ALA A 41 3.56 -17.52 -1.65
N THR A 42 3.37 -17.61 -0.32
CA THR A 42 2.61 -16.59 0.43
C THR A 42 3.23 -15.18 0.26
N ALA A 43 4.56 -15.08 0.30
CA ALA A 43 5.30 -13.84 0.01
C ALA A 43 5.12 -13.34 -1.44
N ALA A 44 5.19 -14.24 -2.43
CA ALA A 44 5.03 -13.91 -3.83
C ALA A 44 3.59 -13.47 -4.15
N ASN A 45 2.59 -14.16 -3.60
CA ASN A 45 1.18 -13.83 -3.76
C ASN A 45 0.84 -12.44 -3.19
N VAL A 46 1.47 -12.06 -2.07
CA VAL A 46 1.42 -10.69 -1.52
C VAL A 46 1.98 -9.65 -2.50
N GLN A 47 3.13 -9.94 -3.14
CA GLN A 47 3.68 -9.04 -4.15
C GLN A 47 2.84 -8.98 -5.43
N ALA A 48 2.17 -10.09 -5.79
CA ALA A 48 1.26 -10.17 -6.91
C ALA A 48 0.05 -9.24 -6.77
N LEU A 49 -0.40 -8.90 -5.55
CA LEU A 49 -1.40 -7.84 -5.31
C LEU A 49 -0.97 -6.47 -5.90
N GLY A 50 0.30 -6.30 -6.28
CA GLY A 50 0.85 -5.11 -6.92
C GLY A 50 0.82 -5.09 -8.45
N THR A 51 0.43 -6.17 -9.14
CA THR A 51 0.44 -6.26 -10.63
C THR A 51 -0.42 -5.19 -11.29
N SER A 52 -1.65 -5.00 -10.80
CA SER A 52 -2.59 -4.00 -11.34
C SER A 52 -2.06 -2.56 -11.25
N PHE A 53 -1.20 -2.28 -10.26
CA PHE A 53 -0.52 -0.99 -10.06
C PHE A 53 0.73 -0.80 -10.96
N ALA A 54 1.04 -1.76 -11.84
CA ALA A 54 2.15 -1.69 -12.80
C ALA A 54 1.66 -1.66 -14.26
N SER A 55 0.36 -1.40 -14.49
CA SER A 55 -0.17 -1.25 -15.85
C SER A 55 0.29 0.08 -16.48
N PRO A 56 0.60 0.13 -17.79
CA PRO A 56 1.04 1.37 -18.46
C PRO A 56 0.04 2.53 -18.34
N ALA A 57 -1.26 2.21 -18.26
CA ALA A 57 -2.31 3.19 -17.99
C ALA A 57 -2.21 3.78 -16.57
N PHE A 58 -1.93 2.95 -15.55
CA PHE A 58 -1.71 3.41 -14.18
C PHE A 58 -0.43 4.25 -14.03
N GLU A 59 0.66 3.87 -14.70
CA GLU A 59 1.92 4.64 -14.68
C GLU A 59 1.73 6.02 -15.33
N SER A 60 1.10 6.06 -16.52
CA SER A 60 0.78 7.31 -17.22
C SER A 60 -0.18 8.19 -16.43
N PHE A 61 -1.20 7.59 -15.79
CA PHE A 61 -2.10 8.29 -14.88
C PHE A 61 -1.36 8.85 -13.66
N THR A 62 -0.45 8.09 -13.07
CA THR A 62 0.35 8.53 -11.92
C THR A 62 1.18 9.76 -12.30
N PHE A 63 1.79 9.76 -13.49
CA PHE A 63 2.46 10.94 -14.03
C PHE A 63 1.49 12.13 -14.20
N ALA A 64 0.37 11.93 -14.91
CA ALA A 64 -0.62 12.98 -15.17
C ALA A 64 -1.21 13.58 -13.88
N SER A 65 -1.40 12.78 -12.83
CA SER A 65 -1.94 13.21 -11.53
C SER A 65 -1.09 14.30 -10.85
N THR A 66 0.21 14.38 -11.16
CA THR A 66 1.09 15.44 -10.64
C THR A 66 0.79 16.82 -11.23
N TYR A 67 0.07 16.87 -12.37
CA TYR A 67 -0.34 18.10 -13.05
C TYR A 67 -1.80 18.49 -12.74
N VAL A 68 -2.49 17.76 -11.85
CA VAL A 68 -3.86 18.09 -11.44
C VAL A 68 -3.83 19.22 -10.40
N PRO A 69 -4.31 20.43 -10.71
CA PRO A 69 -4.43 21.50 -9.73
C PRO A 69 -5.59 21.22 -8.77
N THR A 70 -5.30 20.96 -7.49
CA THR A 70 -6.33 20.83 -6.44
C THR A 70 -6.38 22.06 -5.55
N ALA A 71 -7.57 22.38 -5.04
CA ALA A 71 -7.76 23.38 -4.01
C ALA A 71 -7.37 22.84 -2.62
N ALA A 72 -7.29 23.73 -1.62
CA ALA A 72 -7.12 23.31 -0.23
C ALA A 72 -8.31 22.43 0.21
N SER A 73 -8.01 21.15 0.48
CA SER A 73 -8.99 20.07 0.59
C SER A 73 -8.68 19.17 1.80
N PRO A 74 -9.69 18.70 2.55
CA PRO A 74 -9.55 17.59 3.50
C PRO A 74 -8.95 16.31 2.92
N LEU A 75 -9.09 16.03 1.62
CA LEU A 75 -8.48 14.88 0.96
C LEU A 75 -6.94 14.92 1.09
N ALA A 76 -6.35 16.12 0.98
CA ALA A 76 -4.92 16.32 1.15
C ALA A 76 -4.43 16.02 2.59
N ALA A 77 -5.29 16.15 3.60
CA ALA A 77 -4.96 15.83 4.99
C ALA A 77 -4.92 14.31 5.27
N LEU A 78 -5.53 13.48 4.43
CA LEU A 78 -5.55 12.02 4.61
C LEU A 78 -4.15 11.39 4.42
N ARG A 79 -3.32 11.91 3.52
CA ARG A 79 -1.98 11.33 3.25
C ARG A 79 -0.98 11.52 4.40
N PRO A 80 -0.79 12.72 4.99
CA PRO A 80 0.04 12.88 6.18
C PRO A 80 -0.39 11.95 7.33
N LEU A 81 -1.70 11.80 7.55
CA LEU A 81 -2.27 10.89 8.53
C LEU A 81 -1.95 9.43 8.23
N LEU A 82 -2.17 8.96 7.00
CA LEU A 82 -1.86 7.60 6.61
C LEU A 82 -0.36 7.28 6.75
N ARG A 83 0.51 8.17 6.28
CA ARG A 83 1.98 8.01 6.35
C ARG A 83 2.48 7.96 7.78
N ALA A 84 1.95 8.82 8.65
CA ALA A 84 2.31 8.82 10.07
C ALA A 84 1.75 7.60 10.82
N ALA A 85 0.66 7.01 10.33
CA ALA A 85 0.04 5.79 10.87
C ALA A 85 0.62 4.49 10.28
N GLN A 86 1.72 4.52 9.52
CA GLN A 86 2.40 3.30 9.08
C GLN A 86 3.01 2.57 10.30
N PRO A 87 2.86 1.23 10.44
CA PRO A 87 3.28 0.53 11.64
C PRO A 87 4.80 0.34 11.60
N THR A 88 5.50 0.74 12.66
CA THR A 88 6.97 0.68 12.71
C THR A 88 7.51 -0.74 12.62
N LEU A 89 6.75 -1.73 13.12
CA LEU A 89 6.98 -3.18 12.93
C LEU A 89 7.30 -3.59 11.48
N VAL A 90 6.66 -2.94 10.50
CA VAL A 90 6.86 -3.22 9.07
C VAL A 90 8.29 -2.88 8.61
N THR A 91 8.92 -1.90 9.24
CA THR A 91 10.20 -1.34 8.76
C THR A 91 11.42 -2.21 9.07
N ARG A 92 11.23 -3.36 9.75
CA ARG A 92 12.25 -4.41 10.00
C ARG A 92 13.58 -3.91 10.58
N ARG A 93 13.54 -2.79 11.30
CA ARG A 93 14.66 -2.21 12.02
C ARG A 93 14.16 -1.69 13.34
N ALA A 94 14.85 -2.01 14.43
CA ALA A 94 14.68 -1.29 15.68
C ALA A 94 15.02 0.18 15.40
N LEU A 95 13.99 1.03 15.37
CA LEU A 95 14.16 2.46 15.14
C LEU A 95 15.09 3.00 16.22
N SER A 96 16.06 3.83 15.83
CA SER A 96 16.81 4.58 16.84
C SER A 96 15.83 5.45 17.64
N PRO A 97 16.11 5.76 18.92
CA PRO A 97 15.23 6.62 19.71
C PRO A 97 14.91 7.95 19.03
N THR A 98 15.77 8.45 18.13
CA THR A 98 15.52 9.65 17.32
C THR A 98 14.49 9.43 16.20
N GLU A 99 14.56 8.31 15.49
CA GLU A 99 13.58 7.92 14.46
C GLU A 99 12.20 7.68 15.11
N SER A 100 12.16 7.02 16.27
CA SER A 100 10.92 6.84 17.06
C SER A 100 10.25 8.17 17.43
N ARG A 101 11.01 9.21 17.85
CA ARG A 101 10.39 10.54 18.12
C ARG A 101 9.77 11.16 16.89
N LEU A 102 10.41 11.03 15.72
CA LEU A 102 9.94 11.63 14.48
C LEU A 102 8.61 11.01 14.05
N VAL A 103 8.51 9.67 14.08
CA VAL A 103 7.26 8.95 13.79
C VAL A 103 6.19 9.29 14.84
N ALA A 104 6.53 9.24 16.13
CA ALA A 104 5.61 9.57 17.23
C ALA A 104 5.04 11.00 17.14
N THR A 105 5.89 11.97 16.82
CA THR A 105 5.53 13.38 16.69
C THR A 105 4.68 13.61 15.45
N ALA A 106 5.05 13.01 14.31
CA ALA A 106 4.25 13.08 13.08
C ALA A 106 2.85 12.48 13.28
N LEU A 107 2.76 11.33 13.97
CA LEU A 107 1.50 10.66 14.26
C LEU A 107 0.65 11.47 15.23
N ARG A 108 1.23 11.98 16.33
CA ARG A 108 0.51 12.87 17.25
C ARG A 108 0.00 14.13 16.56
N ALA A 109 0.80 14.73 15.66
CA ALA A 109 0.40 15.91 14.90
C ALA A 109 -0.74 15.58 13.93
N ALA A 110 -0.66 14.44 13.22
CA ALA A 110 -1.70 14.02 12.29
C ALA A 110 -3.00 13.57 12.98
N LEU A 111 -2.94 13.09 14.23
CA LEU A 111 -4.11 12.76 15.04
C LEU A 111 -4.92 14.00 15.49
N VAL A 112 -4.40 15.22 15.32
CA VAL A 112 -5.21 16.44 15.47
C VAL A 112 -6.06 16.63 14.20
N PRO A 113 -7.41 16.66 14.30
CA PRO A 113 -8.25 16.90 13.12
C PRO A 113 -7.93 18.24 12.45
N SER A 114 -7.88 18.24 11.13
CA SER A 114 -7.63 19.45 10.35
C SER A 114 -8.73 20.50 10.59
N SER A 115 -8.35 21.61 11.23
CA SER A 115 -9.23 22.76 11.45
C SER A 115 -8.88 23.87 10.47
N GLY A 116 -9.84 24.23 9.60
CA GLY A 116 -9.64 25.22 8.56
C GLY A 116 -10.89 25.42 7.70
N ALA A 117 -10.90 26.48 6.90
CA ALA A 117 -11.93 26.68 5.89
C ALA A 117 -11.71 25.70 4.73
N ILE A 118 -12.73 24.91 4.42
CA ILE A 118 -12.72 23.90 3.37
C ILE A 118 -13.31 24.53 2.09
N ALA A 119 -12.66 24.31 0.95
CA ALA A 119 -13.21 24.76 -0.33
C ALA A 119 -14.53 24.05 -0.65
N ALA A 120 -15.49 24.74 -1.25
CA ALA A 120 -16.77 24.12 -1.66
C ALA A 120 -16.63 23.18 -2.87
N SER A 121 -15.50 23.22 -3.57
CA SER A 121 -15.13 22.38 -4.69
C SER A 121 -13.67 21.95 -4.55
N ILE A 122 -13.32 20.80 -5.12
CA ILE A 122 -11.97 20.23 -5.15
C ILE A 122 -11.08 20.96 -6.16
N PHE A 123 -11.65 21.51 -7.24
CA PHE A 123 -10.89 22.23 -8.26
C PHE A 123 -10.81 23.74 -7.93
N PRO A 124 -9.62 24.38 -8.03
CA PRO A 124 -9.51 25.82 -7.89
C PRO A 124 -10.34 26.59 -8.94
N PRO A 125 -10.84 27.81 -8.65
CA PRO A 125 -11.65 28.59 -9.61
C PRO A 125 -10.96 28.96 -10.94
N ALA A 126 -9.64 28.76 -11.05
CA ALA A 126 -8.89 28.94 -12.29
C ALA A 126 -8.94 27.72 -13.23
N VAL A 127 -9.43 26.58 -12.74
CA VAL A 127 -9.65 25.36 -13.53
C VAL A 127 -10.97 25.48 -14.27
N VAL A 128 -10.94 25.24 -15.58
CA VAL A 128 -12.13 25.20 -16.40
C VAL A 128 -12.65 23.76 -16.39
N LEU A 129 -13.84 23.55 -15.82
CA LEU A 129 -14.50 22.24 -15.84
C LEU A 129 -15.05 21.92 -17.23
N GLY A 130 -15.13 20.63 -17.58
CA GLY A 130 -15.46 20.19 -18.94
C GLY A 130 -14.32 20.35 -19.94
N THR A 131 -13.07 20.54 -19.46
CA THR A 131 -11.87 20.71 -20.30
C THR A 131 -11.03 19.43 -20.39
N THR A 132 -10.55 19.14 -21.59
CA THR A 132 -9.56 18.09 -21.85
C THR A 132 -8.15 18.69 -21.91
N TYR A 133 -7.22 18.10 -21.17
CA TYR A 133 -5.82 18.46 -21.09
C TYR A 133 -4.97 17.44 -21.87
N THR A 134 -4.02 17.92 -22.67
CA THR A 134 -3.08 17.10 -23.47
C THR A 134 -1.64 17.45 -23.15
N TRP A 135 -0.73 16.49 -23.33
CA TRP A 135 0.69 16.71 -23.08
C TRP A 135 1.34 17.52 -24.21
N ASN A 136 1.92 18.66 -23.87
CA ASN A 136 2.73 19.45 -24.79
C ASN A 136 4.22 19.14 -24.56
N ALA A 137 4.80 18.35 -25.48
CA ALA A 137 6.22 17.96 -25.44
C ALA A 137 7.22 19.12 -25.66
N THR A 138 6.76 20.33 -25.99
CA THR A 138 7.60 21.54 -26.10
C THR A 138 7.70 22.30 -24.78
N THR A 139 6.59 22.42 -24.05
CA THR A 139 6.53 23.12 -22.74
C THR A 139 6.72 22.17 -21.56
N LEU A 140 6.62 20.85 -21.79
CA LEU A 140 6.70 19.78 -20.78
C LEU A 140 5.61 19.91 -19.70
N GLN A 141 4.40 20.27 -20.15
CA GLN A 141 3.22 20.44 -19.30
C GLN A 141 1.96 19.91 -19.97
N TYR A 142 0.95 19.61 -19.14
CA TYR A 142 -0.41 19.40 -19.61
C TYR A 142 -1.11 20.73 -19.87
N GLU A 143 -1.60 20.93 -21.09
CA GLU A 143 -2.24 22.17 -21.53
C GLU A 143 -3.72 21.95 -21.85
N ALA A 144 -4.55 22.92 -21.49
CA ALA A 144 -5.99 22.91 -21.75
C ALA A 144 -6.27 23.02 -23.27
N ASN A 145 -7.13 22.15 -23.78
CA ASN A 145 -7.61 22.21 -25.17
C ASN A 145 -8.96 22.91 -25.22
N ASP A 146 -9.26 23.50 -26.38
CA ASP A 146 -10.62 23.95 -26.71
C ASP A 146 -11.58 22.73 -26.67
N PRO A 147 -12.65 22.74 -25.84
CA PRO A 147 -13.64 21.67 -25.82
C PRO A 147 -14.34 21.42 -27.16
N ALA A 148 -14.34 22.39 -28.09
CA ALA A 148 -14.83 22.19 -29.45
C ALA A 148 -13.88 21.36 -30.33
N VAL A 149 -12.59 21.29 -29.98
CA VAL A 149 -11.56 20.49 -30.68
C VAL A 149 -11.43 19.11 -30.06
N LEU A 150 -11.43 19.02 -28.72
CA LEU A 150 -11.27 17.76 -27.99
C LEU A 150 -12.36 17.58 -26.92
N PRO A 151 -13.61 17.29 -27.34
CA PRO A 151 -14.76 17.14 -26.45
C PRO A 151 -14.70 15.84 -25.63
N GLY A 152 -15.59 15.74 -24.65
CA GLY A 152 -15.86 14.50 -23.90
C GLY A 152 -15.38 14.49 -22.46
N ALA A 153 -14.68 15.53 -22.00
CA ALA A 153 -14.41 15.73 -20.58
C ALA A 153 -15.70 15.92 -19.76
N PRO A 154 -15.77 15.43 -18.51
CA PRO A 154 -16.95 15.54 -17.66
C PRO A 154 -17.23 17.00 -17.25
N SER A 155 -18.50 17.41 -17.24
CA SER A 155 -18.91 18.80 -16.98
C SER A 155 -18.67 19.26 -15.53
N ASN A 156 -18.54 18.33 -14.59
CA ASN A 156 -18.18 18.56 -13.18
C ASN A 156 -16.69 18.24 -12.91
N GLY A 157 -15.85 18.15 -13.93
CA GLY A 157 -14.48 17.68 -13.77
C GLY A 157 -13.55 18.09 -14.91
N VAL A 158 -12.44 17.37 -15.02
CA VAL A 158 -11.43 17.55 -16.08
C VAL A 158 -11.00 16.19 -16.62
N ARG A 159 -10.59 16.16 -17.89
CA ARG A 159 -9.99 14.98 -18.53
C ARG A 159 -8.51 15.23 -18.81
N PHE A 160 -7.66 14.26 -18.54
CA PHE A 160 -6.28 14.22 -19.01
C PHE A 160 -6.13 13.10 -20.03
N ILE A 161 -5.58 13.39 -21.22
CA ILE A 161 -5.19 12.33 -22.16
C ILE A 161 -3.93 11.66 -21.64
N LEU A 162 -3.94 10.33 -21.57
CA LEU A 162 -2.80 9.53 -21.12
C LEU A 162 -1.98 9.07 -22.33
N TYR A 163 -0.66 9.05 -22.18
CA TYR A 163 0.29 8.67 -23.24
C TYR A 163 1.24 7.58 -22.76
N ALA A 164 1.76 6.79 -23.70
CA ALA A 164 2.89 5.91 -23.40
C ALA A 164 4.08 6.72 -22.88
N LEU A 165 4.79 6.21 -21.88
CA LEU A 165 5.99 6.83 -21.32
C LEU A 165 7.24 6.29 -22.03
N ASP A 166 8.25 7.14 -22.19
CA ASP A 166 9.57 6.73 -22.67
C ASP A 166 10.43 6.10 -21.54
N LEU A 167 11.65 5.68 -21.87
CA LEU A 167 12.59 5.10 -20.90
C LEU A 167 13.04 6.07 -19.78
N GLY A 168 12.75 7.37 -19.92
CA GLY A 168 12.96 8.40 -18.90
C GLY A 168 11.69 8.72 -18.10
N GLY A 169 10.57 8.03 -18.36
CA GLY A 169 9.27 8.29 -17.72
C GLY A 169 8.52 9.50 -18.28
N GLN A 170 8.91 10.03 -19.45
CA GLN A 170 8.27 11.20 -20.07
C GLN A 170 7.16 10.79 -21.05
N PRO A 171 6.01 11.50 -21.10
CA PRO A 171 4.93 11.16 -22.03
C PRO A 171 5.30 11.41 -23.50
N ILE A 172 5.09 10.40 -24.34
CA ILE A 172 5.29 10.46 -25.78
C ILE A 172 4.01 11.01 -26.41
N ALA A 173 3.97 12.32 -26.69
CA ALA A 173 2.76 13.04 -27.15
C ALA A 173 2.09 12.46 -28.43
N THR A 174 2.80 11.67 -29.23
CA THR A 174 2.27 10.99 -30.44
C THR A 174 1.67 9.61 -30.17
N GLN A 175 1.73 9.11 -28.93
CA GLN A 175 1.27 7.79 -28.53
C GLN A 175 0.24 7.88 -27.39
N PRO A 176 -0.96 8.44 -27.63
CA PRO A 176 -2.04 8.39 -26.65
C PRO A 176 -2.48 6.94 -26.43
N ILE A 177 -2.62 6.55 -25.15
CA ILE A 177 -3.02 5.20 -24.73
C ILE A 177 -4.37 5.16 -24.00
N GLY A 178 -4.93 6.32 -23.64
CA GLY A 178 -6.18 6.40 -22.91
C GLY A 178 -6.49 7.80 -22.40
N TYR A 179 -7.34 7.88 -21.38
CA TYR A 179 -7.64 9.11 -20.65
C TYR A 179 -7.92 8.83 -19.17
N ALA A 180 -7.77 9.87 -18.36
CA ALA A 180 -8.18 9.92 -16.96
C ALA A 180 -9.17 11.06 -16.76
N ASP A 181 -10.35 10.74 -16.24
CA ASP A 181 -11.36 11.70 -15.79
C ASP A 181 -11.26 11.87 -14.28
N LEU A 182 -11.23 13.13 -13.84
CA LEU A 182 -11.27 13.51 -12.44
C LEU A 182 -12.48 14.40 -12.22
N MET A 183 -13.45 13.92 -11.44
CA MET A 183 -14.79 14.48 -11.30
C MET A 183 -15.04 14.92 -9.87
N ASP A 184 -15.52 16.16 -9.70
CA ASP A 184 -15.95 16.67 -8.40
C ASP A 184 -17.40 16.23 -8.15
N GLU A 185 -17.56 15.33 -7.19
CA GLU A 185 -18.84 14.80 -6.70
C GLU A 185 -19.13 15.27 -5.26
N SER A 186 -18.47 16.35 -4.83
CA SER A 186 -18.64 16.94 -3.50
C SER A 186 -20.10 17.37 -3.25
N SER A 187 -20.59 17.12 -2.03
CA SER A 187 -21.94 17.49 -1.63
C SER A 187 -22.02 17.84 -0.15
N GLY A 188 -22.66 18.97 0.17
CA GLY A 188 -22.82 19.45 1.54
C GLY A 188 -21.47 19.69 2.23
N ASN A 189 -21.15 18.85 3.22
CA ASN A 189 -19.89 18.87 3.98
C ASN A 189 -18.95 17.70 3.62
N ALA A 190 -19.28 16.90 2.60
CA ALA A 190 -18.43 15.85 2.05
C ALA A 190 -17.75 16.36 0.77
N GLN A 191 -16.42 16.32 0.72
CA GLN A 191 -15.71 16.40 -0.54
C GLN A 191 -15.52 15.00 -1.11
N THR A 192 -15.77 14.82 -2.40
CA THR A 192 -15.62 13.52 -3.09
C THR A 192 -15.01 13.74 -4.47
N LEU A 193 -13.84 13.15 -4.69
CA LEU A 193 -13.18 13.07 -6.00
C LEU A 193 -13.44 11.68 -6.59
N HIS A 194 -14.10 11.61 -7.74
CA HIS A 194 -14.24 10.38 -8.51
C HIS A 194 -13.18 10.36 -9.63
N ILE A 195 -12.43 9.26 -9.70
CA ILE A 195 -11.31 9.04 -10.60
C ILE A 195 -11.63 7.84 -11.48
N LEU A 196 -11.71 8.07 -12.79
CA LEU A 196 -11.95 7.05 -13.81
C LEU A 196 -10.78 7.07 -14.80
N VAL A 197 -10.16 5.92 -15.06
CA VAL A 197 -9.06 5.77 -16.03
C VAL A 197 -9.40 4.69 -17.04
N VAL A 198 -9.42 5.07 -18.32
CA VAL A 198 -9.80 4.20 -19.44
C VAL A 198 -8.67 4.15 -20.45
N GLY A 199 -8.17 2.95 -20.75
CA GLY A 199 -7.23 2.70 -21.83
C GLY A 199 -7.98 2.40 -23.14
N THR A 200 -7.51 2.98 -24.23
CA THR A 200 -8.16 2.96 -25.56
C THR A 200 -7.29 2.30 -26.63
N THR A 201 -6.26 1.55 -26.23
CA THR A 201 -5.39 0.77 -27.13
C THR A 201 -5.99 -0.58 -27.53
N THR A 202 -7.05 -1.01 -26.85
CA THR A 202 -7.83 -2.23 -27.15
C THR A 202 -9.24 -1.89 -27.62
N ASP A 203 -9.86 -2.84 -28.32
CA ASP A 203 -11.29 -2.80 -28.65
C ASP A 203 -11.96 -4.08 -28.09
N PRO A 204 -12.88 -3.98 -27.11
CA PRO A 204 -13.33 -2.75 -26.46
C PRO A 204 -12.25 -2.07 -25.61
N ALA A 205 -12.47 -0.80 -25.31
CA ALA A 205 -11.67 -0.04 -24.34
C ALA A 205 -11.78 -0.67 -22.93
N VAL A 206 -10.73 -0.53 -22.13
CA VAL A 206 -10.59 -1.16 -20.81
C VAL A 206 -10.57 -0.10 -19.72
N THR A 207 -11.42 -0.24 -18.70
CA THR A 207 -11.35 0.58 -17.47
C THR A 207 -10.28 0.01 -16.54
N TYR A 208 -9.20 0.76 -16.35
CA TYR A 208 -8.07 0.39 -15.48
C TYR A 208 -8.28 0.86 -14.04
N LEU A 209 -8.96 1.99 -13.83
CA LEU A 209 -9.30 2.52 -12.50
C LEU A 209 -10.71 3.09 -12.54
N ASP A 210 -11.49 2.86 -11.50
CA ASP A 210 -12.78 3.50 -11.25
C ASP A 210 -12.99 3.47 -9.73
N TYR A 211 -12.83 4.64 -9.10
CA TYR A 211 -12.92 4.78 -7.65
C TYR A 211 -13.21 6.20 -7.18
N THR A 212 -13.73 6.28 -5.97
CA THR A 212 -13.96 7.54 -5.25
C THR A 212 -12.97 7.70 -4.10
N VAL A 213 -12.53 8.93 -3.86
CA VAL A 213 -11.81 9.37 -2.67
C VAL A 213 -12.68 10.44 -2.01
N SER A 214 -13.14 10.19 -0.79
CA SER A 214 -14.02 11.11 -0.06
C SER A 214 -13.46 11.50 1.30
N ALA A 215 -13.81 12.70 1.77
CA ALA A 215 -13.52 13.19 3.10
C ALA A 215 -14.64 14.07 3.66
N ILE A 216 -14.92 13.89 4.94
CA ILE A 216 -15.87 14.68 5.74
C ILE A 216 -15.11 15.19 6.96
N VAL A 217 -15.22 16.49 7.24
CA VAL A 217 -14.60 17.11 8.43
C VAL A 217 -15.69 17.79 9.26
N GLY A 218 -15.69 17.50 10.55
CA GLY A 218 -16.47 18.19 11.57
C GLY A 218 -15.55 18.91 12.57
N ALA A 219 -16.14 19.60 13.55
CA ALA A 219 -15.38 20.42 14.50
C ALA A 219 -14.41 19.64 15.41
N THR A 220 -14.66 18.34 15.63
CA THR A 220 -13.89 17.49 16.55
C THR A 220 -13.55 16.11 15.98
N SER A 221 -13.93 15.85 14.72
CA SER A 221 -13.76 14.56 14.04
C SER A 221 -13.54 14.76 12.54
N ALA A 222 -12.84 13.81 11.93
CA ALA A 222 -12.70 13.70 10.48
C ALA A 222 -12.91 12.24 10.06
N SER A 223 -13.36 12.02 8.84
CA SER A 223 -13.42 10.69 8.24
C SER A 223 -13.14 10.78 6.76
N GLY A 224 -12.54 9.75 6.18
CA GLY A 224 -12.38 9.61 4.75
C GLY A 224 -12.62 8.18 4.29
N ALA A 225 -12.95 8.01 3.02
CA ALA A 225 -13.09 6.69 2.42
C ALA A 225 -12.53 6.65 1.01
N VAL A 226 -11.98 5.50 0.63
CA VAL A 226 -11.48 5.20 -0.72
C VAL A 226 -12.09 3.90 -1.18
N VAL A 227 -12.95 3.95 -2.20
CA VAL A 227 -13.80 2.82 -2.60
C VAL A 227 -13.86 2.73 -4.12
N GLY A 228 -13.57 1.55 -4.66
CA GLY A 228 -13.60 1.28 -6.11
C GLY A 228 -12.68 0.11 -6.47
N PHE A 229 -12.09 0.15 -7.66
CA PHE A 229 -11.17 -0.89 -8.12
C PHE A 229 -10.02 -0.35 -8.98
N ILE A 230 -8.98 -1.18 -9.08
CA ILE A 230 -7.91 -1.08 -10.07
C ILE A 230 -7.81 -2.41 -10.84
N SER A 231 -7.40 -2.36 -12.10
CA SER A 231 -7.21 -3.50 -12.99
C SER A 231 -6.02 -3.27 -13.92
N ASP A 232 -5.41 -4.34 -14.42
CA ASP A 232 -4.49 -4.31 -15.57
C ASP A 232 -5.15 -4.71 -16.91
N GLY A 233 -6.47 -4.94 -16.89
CA GLY A 233 -7.25 -5.49 -18.01
C GLY A 233 -7.45 -7.00 -17.97
N THR A 234 -6.75 -7.72 -17.08
CA THR A 234 -6.91 -9.17 -16.85
C THR A 234 -7.31 -9.46 -15.40
N GLU A 235 -6.56 -8.93 -14.45
CA GLU A 235 -6.82 -9.03 -13.01
C GLU A 235 -7.53 -7.76 -12.50
N ARG A 236 -8.34 -7.90 -11.45
CA ARG A 236 -9.02 -6.79 -10.78
C ARG A 236 -8.82 -6.90 -9.27
N LEU A 237 -8.31 -5.82 -8.69
CA LEU A 237 -8.22 -5.58 -7.26
C LEU A 237 -9.31 -4.58 -6.86
N ASP A 238 -10.34 -5.08 -6.18
CA ASP A 238 -11.36 -4.27 -5.54
C ASP A 238 -10.86 -3.77 -4.18
N PHE A 239 -11.22 -2.53 -3.83
CA PHE A 239 -10.81 -1.93 -2.57
C PHE A 239 -11.92 -1.14 -1.87
N ASN A 240 -11.93 -1.25 -0.55
CA ASN A 240 -12.78 -0.47 0.33
C ASN A 240 -11.97 -0.10 1.57
N VAL A 241 -11.67 1.19 1.70
CA VAL A 241 -10.88 1.72 2.80
C VAL A 241 -11.67 2.81 3.52
N ALA A 242 -11.68 2.76 4.84
CA ALA A 242 -12.25 3.78 5.71
C ALA A 242 -11.24 4.27 6.74
N ILE A 243 -11.18 5.59 6.90
CA ILE A 243 -10.46 6.30 7.95
C ILE A 243 -11.49 7.03 8.81
N ALA A 244 -11.39 6.91 10.14
CA ALA A 244 -12.16 7.69 11.09
C ALA A 244 -11.23 8.25 12.17
N GLN A 245 -11.37 9.51 12.52
CA GLN A 245 -10.48 10.25 13.41
C GLN A 245 -11.26 11.15 14.37
N THR A 246 -10.75 11.23 15.59
CA THR A 246 -11.10 12.21 16.64
C THR A 246 -9.81 12.65 17.33
N ALA A 247 -9.87 13.64 18.23
CA ALA A 247 -8.71 14.08 19.01
C ALA A 247 -8.08 12.99 19.92
N ALA A 248 -8.75 11.86 20.17
CA ALA A 248 -8.28 10.78 21.06
C ALA A 248 -8.16 9.40 20.38
N ASN A 249 -8.59 9.27 19.12
CA ASN A 249 -8.64 8.01 18.41
C ASN A 249 -8.50 8.21 16.89
N ALA A 250 -7.78 7.31 16.22
CA ALA A 250 -7.96 7.08 14.80
C ALA A 250 -8.10 5.60 14.49
N THR A 251 -8.97 5.28 13.54
CA THR A 251 -9.22 3.92 13.04
C THR A 251 -8.97 3.90 11.54
N PHE A 252 -8.26 2.87 11.09
CA PHE A 252 -8.05 2.56 9.68
C PHE A 252 -8.62 1.17 9.45
N ASP A 253 -9.51 1.02 8.47
CA ASP A 253 -10.08 -0.26 8.04
C ASP A 253 -9.83 -0.36 6.53
N ILE A 254 -8.81 -1.10 6.14
CA ILE A 254 -8.33 -1.26 4.75
C ILE A 254 -8.71 -2.67 4.28
N ARG A 255 -9.37 -2.76 3.13
CA ARG A 255 -9.79 -4.03 2.53
C ARG A 255 -9.41 -4.05 1.06
N PHE A 256 -8.67 -5.09 0.66
CA PHE A 256 -8.36 -5.38 -0.75
C PHE A 256 -8.82 -6.80 -1.08
N ASP A 257 -9.39 -6.98 -2.27
CA ASP A 257 -9.90 -8.25 -2.78
C ASP A 257 -9.42 -8.43 -4.22
N VAL A 258 -8.63 -9.46 -4.50
CA VAL A 258 -8.17 -9.77 -5.87
C VAL A 258 -8.89 -11.01 -6.38
N ASN A 259 -9.84 -10.77 -7.29
CA ASN A 259 -10.80 -11.78 -7.74
C ASN A 259 -10.13 -12.95 -8.47
N ALA A 260 -9.03 -12.72 -9.18
CA ALA A 260 -8.31 -13.75 -9.94
C ALA A 260 -7.53 -14.73 -9.06
N ALA A 261 -7.15 -14.31 -7.84
CA ALA A 261 -6.27 -15.07 -6.94
C ALA A 261 -6.98 -15.62 -5.70
N ASP A 262 -8.31 -15.45 -5.58
CA ASP A 262 -9.10 -15.71 -4.36
C ASP A 262 -8.41 -15.14 -3.10
N ALA A 263 -7.95 -13.90 -3.24
CA ALA A 263 -7.07 -13.23 -2.28
C ALA A 263 -7.79 -12.12 -1.54
N HIS A 264 -7.78 -12.18 -0.21
CA HIS A 264 -8.45 -11.21 0.65
C HIS A 264 -7.47 -10.63 1.67
N VAL A 265 -7.20 -9.33 1.56
CA VAL A 265 -6.48 -8.55 2.57
C VAL A 265 -7.47 -7.77 3.40
N ARG A 266 -7.38 -7.88 4.73
CA ARG A 266 -8.13 -7.07 5.68
C ARG A 266 -7.14 -6.55 6.72
N LEU A 267 -7.06 -5.24 6.89
CA LEU A 267 -6.22 -4.60 7.88
C LEU A 267 -7.07 -3.62 8.66
N ARG A 268 -7.33 -3.93 9.92
CA ARG A 268 -7.87 -2.98 10.87
C ARG A 268 -6.76 -2.53 11.82
N MET A 269 -6.68 -1.22 12.01
CA MET A 269 -5.86 -0.63 13.05
C MET A 269 -6.69 0.33 13.89
N THR A 270 -6.29 0.52 15.13
CA THR A 270 -6.88 1.52 16.01
C THR A 270 -5.79 2.15 16.87
N TYR A 271 -5.53 3.42 16.61
CA TYR A 271 -4.72 4.28 17.47
C TYR A 271 -5.61 4.91 18.54
N THR A 272 -5.14 4.93 19.77
CA THR A 272 -5.79 5.56 20.92
C THR A 272 -4.78 6.38 21.71
N LEU A 273 -5.23 7.50 22.25
CA LEU A 273 -4.49 8.31 23.21
C LEU A 273 -5.22 8.18 24.57
N PRO A 274 -4.90 7.17 25.40
CA PRO A 274 -5.54 7.00 26.71
C PRO A 274 -5.30 8.18 27.66
N ASP A 275 -4.14 8.84 27.49
CA ASP A 275 -3.72 10.00 28.25
C ASP A 275 -2.74 10.86 27.41
N GLN A 276 -2.10 11.84 28.04
CA GLN A 276 -1.23 12.82 27.36
C GLN A 276 0.12 12.24 26.91
N ASN A 277 0.56 11.17 27.57
CA ASN A 277 1.87 10.54 27.47
C ASN A 277 1.80 9.14 26.83
N THR A 278 0.62 8.55 26.65
CA THR A 278 0.47 7.21 26.08
C THR A 278 -0.17 7.25 24.70
N LEU A 279 0.44 6.60 23.71
CA LEU A 279 -0.21 6.22 22.46
C LEU A 279 -0.29 4.69 22.39
N ARG A 280 -1.48 4.14 22.14
CA ARG A 280 -1.66 2.70 21.93
C ARG A 280 -2.15 2.41 20.51
N LEU A 281 -1.45 1.51 19.82
CA LEU A 281 -1.86 0.87 18.59
C LEU A 281 -2.48 -0.49 18.92
N ALA A 282 -3.64 -0.80 18.34
CA ALA A 282 -4.13 -2.16 18.17
C ALA A 282 -4.11 -2.51 16.67
N ILE A 283 -3.62 -3.69 16.32
CA ILE A 283 -3.57 -4.21 14.95
C ILE A 283 -4.34 -5.52 14.85
N ASP A 284 -5.16 -5.65 13.80
CA ASP A 284 -5.81 -6.88 13.36
C ASP A 284 -5.68 -6.96 11.82
N PHE A 285 -4.65 -7.64 11.37
CA PHE A 285 -4.41 -7.96 9.97
C PHE A 285 -4.82 -9.41 9.69
N ARG A 286 -5.52 -9.63 8.59
CA ARG A 286 -5.88 -10.95 8.05
C ARG A 286 -5.58 -10.96 6.56
N LEU A 287 -4.90 -12.00 6.13
CA LEU A 287 -4.57 -12.29 4.74
C LEU A 287 -5.03 -13.71 4.44
N GLN A 288 -5.83 -13.86 3.39
CA GLN A 288 -6.30 -15.16 2.93
C GLN A 288 -5.91 -15.34 1.47
N PHE A 289 -5.39 -16.51 1.11
CA PHE A 289 -5.17 -16.95 -0.27
C PHE A 289 -5.78 -18.34 -0.43
N GLY A 290 -6.89 -18.45 -1.15
CA GLY A 290 -7.67 -19.69 -1.20
C GLY A 290 -8.08 -20.14 0.20
N THR A 291 -7.56 -21.29 0.65
CA THR A 291 -7.86 -21.86 1.97
C THR A 291 -6.92 -21.43 3.09
N GLU A 292 -5.69 -20.97 2.79
CA GLU A 292 -4.73 -20.57 3.85
C GLU A 292 -5.12 -19.20 4.42
N VAL A 293 -5.17 -19.10 5.75
CA VAL A 293 -5.50 -17.87 6.47
C VAL A 293 -4.38 -17.50 7.44
N LEU A 294 -3.65 -16.45 7.07
CA LEU A 294 -2.71 -15.76 7.92
C LEU A 294 -3.42 -14.67 8.73
N THR A 295 -3.05 -14.49 9.99
CA THR A 295 -3.54 -13.40 10.85
C THR A 295 -2.41 -12.82 11.69
N VAL A 296 -2.33 -11.49 11.83
CA VAL A 296 -1.42 -10.79 12.74
C VAL A 296 -2.24 -9.90 13.66
N ARG A 297 -2.19 -10.18 14.96
CA ARG A 297 -3.03 -9.52 15.97
C ARG A 297 -2.23 -9.11 17.19
N GLY A 298 -2.45 -7.91 17.69
CA GLY A 298 -1.76 -7.46 18.89
C GLY A 298 -2.04 -6.03 19.30
N THR A 299 -1.35 -5.62 20.36
CA THR A 299 -1.35 -4.24 20.83
C THR A 299 0.06 -3.80 21.18
N GLU A 300 0.40 -2.59 20.74
CA GLU A 300 1.64 -1.90 21.11
C GLU A 300 1.28 -0.61 21.84
N THR A 301 2.12 -0.25 22.81
CA THR A 301 2.01 0.98 23.58
C THR A 301 3.33 1.72 23.48
N LEU A 302 3.27 2.96 23.01
CA LEU A 302 4.36 3.91 22.94
C LEU A 302 4.19 4.91 24.09
N ASP A 303 5.17 4.98 24.97
CA ASP A 303 5.33 6.08 25.91
C ASP A 303 5.90 7.29 25.14
N LEU A 304 5.18 8.42 25.14
CA LEU A 304 5.51 9.64 24.39
C LEU A 304 6.53 10.54 25.13
N VAL A 305 6.93 10.18 26.35
CA VAL A 305 7.95 10.86 27.15
C VAL A 305 9.30 10.15 27.00
N THR A 306 9.36 8.83 27.20
CA THR A 306 10.58 8.02 27.04
C THR A 306 10.82 7.65 25.57
N LEU A 307 9.75 7.58 24.77
CA LEU A 307 9.75 7.15 23.37
C LEU A 307 10.19 5.70 23.21
N THR A 308 9.88 4.89 24.23
CA THR A 308 10.00 3.44 24.23
C THR A 308 8.67 2.78 23.91
N THR A 309 8.76 1.67 23.18
CA THR A 309 7.64 0.83 22.74
C THR A 309 7.62 -0.47 23.53
N SER A 310 6.42 -0.86 23.96
CA SER A 310 6.16 -2.09 24.71
C SER A 310 4.83 -2.70 24.25
N GLY A 311 4.80 -3.99 23.97
CA GLY A 311 3.64 -4.62 23.33
C GLY A 311 3.77 -6.11 23.10
N THR A 312 2.71 -6.69 22.55
CA THR A 312 2.70 -8.09 22.10
C THR A 312 1.88 -8.22 20.84
N VAL A 313 2.45 -8.89 19.84
CA VAL A 313 1.84 -9.22 18.56
C VAL A 313 2.00 -10.70 18.29
N THR A 314 0.90 -11.37 17.96
CA THR A 314 0.87 -12.80 17.61
C THR A 314 0.56 -12.95 16.14
N VAL A 315 1.37 -13.75 15.46
CA VAL A 315 1.18 -14.21 14.09
C VAL A 315 0.59 -15.62 14.14
N LEU A 316 -0.51 -15.83 13.43
CA LEU A 316 -1.22 -17.10 13.35
C LEU A 316 -1.34 -17.56 11.89
N VAL A 317 -1.21 -18.86 11.67
CA VAL A 317 -1.48 -19.53 10.38
C VAL A 317 -2.56 -20.58 10.64
N ASP A 318 -3.67 -20.49 9.91
CA ASP A 318 -4.88 -21.32 10.06
C ASP A 318 -5.39 -21.43 11.51
N GLY A 319 -5.17 -20.37 12.29
CA GLY A 319 -5.54 -20.25 13.70
C GLY A 319 -4.52 -20.84 14.69
N GLY A 320 -3.49 -21.56 14.23
CA GLY A 320 -2.36 -22.00 15.05
C GLY A 320 -1.34 -20.87 15.24
N ILE A 321 -0.66 -20.82 16.39
CA ILE A 321 0.38 -19.81 16.65
C ILE A 321 1.62 -20.15 15.82
N TYR A 322 2.01 -19.22 14.96
CA TYR A 322 3.29 -19.26 14.26
C TYR A 322 4.39 -18.62 15.10
N ALA A 323 4.19 -17.35 15.47
CA ALA A 323 5.15 -16.57 16.24
C ALA A 323 4.43 -15.62 17.21
N THR A 324 5.04 -15.38 18.37
CA THR A 324 4.71 -14.29 19.29
C THR A 324 5.90 -13.36 19.36
N ILE A 325 5.65 -12.09 19.07
CA ILE A 325 6.60 -10.99 19.13
C ILE A 325 6.24 -10.18 20.37
N THR A 326 7.18 -10.07 21.30
CA THR A 326 7.04 -9.26 22.51
C THR A 326 8.07 -8.14 22.44
N GLU A 327 7.62 -6.91 22.63
CA GLU A 327 8.50 -5.76 22.81
C GLU A 327 8.40 -5.27 24.25
N THR A 328 9.55 -4.99 24.87
CA THR A 328 9.63 -4.43 26.22
C THR A 328 10.70 -3.35 26.23
N ASP A 329 10.29 -2.10 26.39
CA ASP A 329 11.14 -0.89 26.43
C ASP A 329 12.07 -0.76 25.21
N GLY A 330 11.57 -1.11 24.02
CA GLY A 330 12.33 -1.13 22.76
C GLY A 330 13.19 -2.38 22.55
N SER A 331 13.18 -3.34 23.48
CA SER A 331 13.85 -4.64 23.33
C SER A 331 12.88 -5.66 22.72
N LEU A 332 13.25 -6.24 21.58
CA LEU A 332 12.41 -7.17 20.83
C LEU A 332 12.78 -8.64 21.14
N SER A 333 11.76 -9.45 21.43
CA SER A 333 11.85 -10.91 21.54
C SER A 333 10.85 -11.55 20.60
N ILE A 334 11.29 -12.56 19.84
CA ILE A 334 10.44 -13.32 18.91
C ILE A 334 10.57 -14.79 19.28
N VAL A 335 9.43 -15.45 19.52
CA VAL A 335 9.36 -16.86 19.92
C VAL A 335 8.30 -17.56 19.08
N GLY A 336 8.59 -18.76 18.59
CA GLY A 336 7.64 -19.57 17.83
C GLY A 336 6.51 -20.15 18.67
N GLY A 337 5.53 -20.75 18.00
CA GLY A 337 4.50 -21.59 18.63
C GLY A 337 5.11 -22.62 19.61
N GLY A 338 4.43 -22.85 20.73
CA GLY A 338 4.90 -23.75 21.80
C GLY A 338 6.21 -23.33 22.50
N GLY A 339 6.64 -22.07 22.35
CA GLY A 339 7.85 -21.55 23.00
C GLY A 339 9.16 -21.96 22.31
N GLN A 340 9.09 -22.43 21.06
CA GLN A 340 10.25 -22.91 20.30
C GLN A 340 11.00 -21.76 19.60
N ASP A 341 12.28 -21.96 19.30
CA ASP A 341 13.03 -21.03 18.44
C ASP A 341 12.54 -21.12 16.99
N LEU A 342 12.53 -19.97 16.29
CA LEU A 342 12.26 -19.91 14.85
C LEU A 342 13.52 -20.26 14.04
N THR A 343 13.36 -21.01 12.95
CA THR A 343 14.45 -21.29 11.99
C THR A 343 14.72 -20.11 11.05
N ALA A 344 15.80 -20.15 10.27
CA ALA A 344 16.11 -19.11 9.29
C ALA A 344 15.03 -18.95 8.20
N ASP A 345 14.43 -20.06 7.77
CA ASP A 345 13.31 -20.05 6.83
C ASP A 345 12.07 -19.45 7.49
N ASP A 346 11.86 -19.71 8.79
CA ASP A 346 10.76 -19.11 9.54
C ASP A 346 10.91 -17.59 9.69
N TYR A 347 12.11 -17.08 9.94
CA TYR A 347 12.36 -15.64 9.92
C TYR A 347 12.14 -15.03 8.52
N THR A 348 12.47 -15.75 7.45
CA THR A 348 12.24 -15.29 6.07
C THR A 348 10.75 -15.14 5.77
N ALA A 349 9.96 -16.15 6.13
CA ALA A 349 8.50 -16.15 6.06
C ALA A 349 7.88 -15.02 6.90
N LEU A 350 8.29 -14.88 8.16
CA LEU A 350 7.81 -13.83 9.07
C LEU A 350 8.10 -12.43 8.52
N ASN A 351 9.27 -12.21 7.93
CA ASN A 351 9.61 -10.94 7.29
C ASN A 351 8.72 -10.61 6.09
N ALA A 352 8.40 -11.60 5.25
CA ALA A 352 7.50 -11.41 4.11
C ALA A 352 6.06 -11.07 4.55
N ILE A 353 5.61 -11.62 5.68
CA ILE A 353 4.32 -11.31 6.30
C ILE A 353 4.25 -9.82 6.72
N PHE A 354 5.31 -9.29 7.33
CA PHE A 354 5.35 -7.86 7.67
C PHE A 354 5.50 -6.95 6.44
N ASP A 355 6.20 -7.42 5.40
CA ASP A 355 6.23 -6.73 4.09
C ASP A 355 4.84 -6.64 3.45
N ALA A 356 3.97 -7.64 3.64
CA ALA A 356 2.59 -7.60 3.18
C ALA A 356 1.80 -6.45 3.79
N ILE A 357 1.95 -6.27 5.10
CA ILE A 357 1.32 -5.17 5.84
C ILE A 357 1.85 -3.83 5.30
N GLY A 358 3.17 -3.70 5.08
CA GLY A 358 3.78 -2.49 4.52
C GLY A 358 3.37 -2.16 3.08
N ALA A 359 3.32 -3.18 2.22
CA ALA A 359 2.86 -3.04 0.85
C ALA A 359 1.40 -2.58 0.82
N THR A 360 0.52 -3.17 1.65
CA THR A 360 -0.89 -2.79 1.79
C THR A 360 -1.05 -1.28 2.05
N PHE A 361 -0.27 -0.72 2.99
CA PHE A 361 -0.24 0.71 3.25
C PHE A 361 0.30 1.56 2.10
N THR A 362 1.39 1.11 1.48
CA THR A 362 2.05 1.84 0.38
C THR A 362 1.12 1.95 -0.83
N ARG A 363 0.36 0.88 -1.12
CA ARG A 363 -0.70 0.91 -2.15
C ARG A 363 -1.83 1.86 -1.77
N PHE A 364 -2.24 1.91 -0.51
CA PHE A 364 -3.26 2.87 -0.08
C PHE A 364 -2.79 4.34 -0.18
N ASP A 365 -1.52 4.67 0.14
CA ASP A 365 -0.98 6.04 -0.08
C ASP A 365 -0.91 6.41 -1.57
N ALA A 366 -0.68 5.43 -2.45
CA ALA A 366 -0.71 5.64 -3.90
C ALA A 366 -2.12 5.99 -4.40
N LEU A 367 -3.17 5.30 -3.92
CA LEU A 367 -4.57 5.61 -4.26
C LEU A 367 -5.01 7.01 -3.80
N LEU A 368 -4.40 7.55 -2.74
CA LEU A 368 -4.68 8.92 -2.28
C LEU A 368 -3.96 10.00 -3.09
N ALA A 369 -3.00 9.65 -3.95
CA ALA A 369 -2.13 10.65 -4.59
C ALA A 369 -2.86 11.71 -5.44
N PRO A 370 -3.86 11.38 -6.28
CA PRO A 370 -4.50 12.36 -7.18
C PRO A 370 -5.42 13.36 -6.46
N GLY A 371 -5.93 13.03 -5.26
CA GLY A 371 -6.74 13.93 -4.45
C GLY A 371 -5.94 14.73 -3.42
N ALA A 372 -4.61 14.59 -3.42
CA ALA A 372 -3.72 15.13 -2.38
C ALA A 372 -2.40 15.68 -2.94
N SER A 373 -2.32 15.90 -4.25
CA SER A 373 -1.31 16.74 -4.89
C SER A 373 -1.54 18.19 -4.45
N VAL A 374 -0.83 18.63 -3.40
CA VAL A 374 -0.79 20.06 -3.05
C VAL A 374 -0.31 20.81 -4.30
N GLY A 375 -1.17 21.69 -4.85
CA GLY A 375 -0.87 22.41 -6.09
C GLY A 375 0.49 23.10 -6.02
N ALA A 376 1.29 22.92 -7.07
CA ALA A 376 2.64 23.48 -7.21
C ALA A 376 2.62 25.01 -7.33
#